data_AF-A0A6I5VKW0-F1
#
_entry.id   AF-A0A6I5VKW0-F1
#
_cell.length_a   1.000
_cell.length_b   1.000
_cell.length_c   1.000
_cell.angle_alpha   90.00
_cell.angle_beta   90.00
_cell.angle_gamma   90.00
#
_symmetry.space_group_name_H-M   'P 1'
#
loop_
_entity.id
_entity.type
_entity.pdbx_description
1 polymer ?
#
loop_
_entity_poly.entity_id
_entity_poly.type
_entity_poly.pdbx_seq_one_letter_code
_entity_poly.pdbx_strand_id
1 'polypeptide(L)'
;MDGYGCSVEVDIGSVIITAKNAMARTALIGIGPAAASNPYVAGASAIIPLRHLERVDFSPASMLTNGRLTLTAGGRQFIAHFRRKDRQGFEQLAQFLASQVRPQPMSAEPALGSQLQTVSPVTDVPIPPRTAPPAKPTIEGVLAQMAVIEPDVPLDEQIEVTGETYHTKSFRKLFRDKGMPITSAGTTLQDQRCVLVPEPWNEHDPNAVAVVIEGHVVGYVPASMAVDYSQRLLAWARDRKLVAGAARVWVKDEGGMIRARVTILVPEAEML
;
A
#
# COMPACT_ATOMS: atom_id res chain seq x y z
N MET A 1 10.79 -5.78 -23.62
CA MET A 1 11.49 -5.92 -22.32
C MET A 1 10.58 -6.63 -21.35
N ASP A 2 11.10 -7.60 -20.61
CA ASP A 2 10.30 -8.32 -19.61
C ASP A 2 10.48 -7.69 -18.23
N GLY A 3 9.36 -7.38 -17.58
CA GLY A 3 9.28 -6.88 -16.20
C GLY A 3 8.62 -7.89 -15.27
N TYR A 4 8.39 -7.48 -14.03
CA TYR A 4 7.71 -8.32 -13.04
C TYR A 4 6.20 -8.28 -13.28
N GLY A 5 5.68 -9.33 -13.92
CA GLY A 5 4.25 -9.44 -14.22
C GLY A 5 3.80 -8.67 -15.46
N CYS A 6 4.67 -7.95 -16.16
CA CYS A 6 4.36 -7.28 -17.42
C CYS A 6 5.53 -7.38 -18.42
N SER A 7 5.26 -7.28 -19.72
CA SER A 7 6.27 -6.93 -20.73
C SER A 7 6.01 -5.53 -21.26
N VAL A 8 7.07 -4.79 -21.60
CA VAL A 8 6.99 -3.46 -22.21
C VAL A 8 7.72 -3.49 -23.55
N GLU A 9 7.03 -3.10 -24.59
CA GLU A 9 7.54 -3.01 -25.95
C GLU A 9 7.32 -1.59 -26.46
N VAL A 10 8.25 -1.10 -27.27
CA VAL A 10 8.12 0.22 -27.92
C VAL A 10 8.10 -0.03 -29.41
N ASP A 11 7.01 0.40 -30.03
CA ASP A 11 6.83 0.42 -31.47
C ASP A 11 7.00 1.86 -32.00
N ILE A 12 7.07 2.03 -33.32
CA ILE A 12 7.42 3.27 -34.05
C ILE A 12 6.63 4.52 -33.59
N GLY A 13 5.48 4.37 -32.95
CA GLY A 13 4.71 5.49 -32.39
C GLY A 13 3.99 5.20 -31.08
N SER A 14 4.23 4.07 -30.42
CA SER A 14 3.49 3.68 -29.22
C SER A 14 4.31 2.86 -28.24
N VAL A 15 3.94 2.94 -26.96
CA VAL A 15 4.41 2.04 -25.92
C VAL A 15 3.32 1.04 -25.64
N ILE A 16 3.67 -0.24 -25.70
CA ILE A 16 2.78 -1.35 -25.41
C ILE A 16 3.24 -1.98 -24.10
N ILE A 17 2.40 -1.91 -23.07
CA ILE A 17 2.61 -2.63 -21.82
C ILE A 17 1.64 -3.81 -21.80
N THR A 18 2.13 -5.03 -21.74
CA THR A 18 1.30 -6.25 -21.70
C THR A 18 1.39 -6.90 -20.34
N ALA A 19 0.26 -7.06 -19.66
CA ALA A 19 0.21 -7.79 -18.40
C ALA A 19 0.31 -9.30 -18.63
N LYS A 20 1.18 -9.98 -17.87
CA LYS A 20 1.40 -11.43 -17.92
C LYS A 20 0.57 -12.21 -16.90
N ASN A 21 -0.03 -11.52 -15.92
CA ASN A 21 -0.89 -12.14 -14.92
C ASN A 21 -2.06 -11.22 -14.55
N ALA A 22 -3.07 -11.77 -13.85
CA ALA A 22 -4.29 -11.05 -13.50
C ALA A 22 -4.01 -9.82 -12.60
N MET A 23 -3.06 -9.92 -11.67
CA MET A 23 -2.68 -8.82 -10.78
C MET A 23 -2.07 -7.63 -11.53
N ALA A 24 -1.12 -7.90 -12.43
CA ALA A 24 -0.52 -6.89 -13.28
C ALA A 24 -1.53 -6.28 -14.25
N ARG A 25 -2.51 -7.06 -14.72
CA ARG A 25 -3.60 -6.56 -15.56
C ARG A 25 -4.44 -5.57 -14.79
N THR A 26 -4.82 -5.91 -13.56
CA THR A 26 -5.54 -5.01 -12.65
C THR A 26 -4.77 -3.72 -12.37
N ALA A 27 -3.47 -3.81 -12.10
CA ALA A 27 -2.63 -2.64 -11.83
C ALA A 27 -2.43 -1.75 -13.08
N LEU A 28 -2.38 -2.34 -14.26
CA LEU A 28 -2.13 -1.64 -15.52
C LEU A 28 -3.40 -1.00 -16.10
N ILE A 29 -4.54 -1.70 -16.00
CA ILE A 29 -5.77 -1.41 -16.74
C ILE A 29 -6.88 -0.89 -15.80
N GLY A 30 -6.78 -1.15 -14.50
CA GLY A 30 -7.83 -0.91 -13.51
C GLY A 30 -8.89 -2.03 -13.48
N ILE A 31 -9.86 -1.91 -12.57
CA ILE A 31 -10.98 -2.83 -12.41
C ILE A 31 -12.28 -2.16 -12.85
N GLY A 32 -13.18 -2.91 -13.50
CA GLY A 32 -14.57 -2.50 -13.71
C GLY A 32 -14.83 -1.65 -14.95
N PRO A 33 -15.98 -0.95 -15.02
CA PRO A 33 -16.44 -0.23 -16.22
C PRO A 33 -15.46 0.86 -16.71
N ALA A 34 -14.65 1.40 -15.79
CA ALA A 34 -13.61 2.37 -16.09
C ALA A 34 -12.55 1.79 -17.04
N ALA A 35 -12.22 0.50 -16.92
CA ALA A 35 -11.30 -0.20 -17.82
C ALA A 35 -11.92 -0.38 -19.22
N ALA A 36 -13.23 -0.69 -19.30
CA ALA A 36 -13.93 -0.86 -20.58
C ALA A 36 -14.03 0.43 -21.39
N SER A 37 -14.03 1.58 -20.73
CA SER A 37 -14.00 2.92 -21.36
C SER A 37 -12.60 3.41 -21.74
N ASN A 38 -11.55 2.60 -21.56
CA ASN A 38 -10.18 3.08 -21.73
C ASN A 38 -9.70 2.95 -23.19
N PRO A 39 -9.49 4.08 -23.92
CA PRO A 39 -9.09 4.03 -25.32
C PRO A 39 -7.67 3.47 -25.52
N TYR A 40 -6.90 3.36 -24.44
CA TYR A 40 -5.55 2.82 -24.45
C TYR A 40 -5.51 1.32 -24.15
N VAL A 41 -6.64 0.66 -23.88
CA VAL A 41 -6.65 -0.73 -23.42
C VAL A 41 -7.14 -1.66 -24.53
N ALA A 42 -6.33 -2.68 -24.83
CA ALA A 42 -6.64 -3.74 -25.76
C ALA A 42 -6.38 -5.11 -25.09
N GLY A 43 -7.42 -5.71 -24.52
CA GLY A 43 -7.31 -7.00 -23.84
C GLY A 43 -6.44 -6.93 -22.58
N ALA A 44 -5.29 -7.61 -22.61
CA ALA A 44 -4.31 -7.61 -21.51
C ALA A 44 -3.22 -6.53 -21.67
N SER A 45 -3.29 -5.73 -22.73
CA SER A 45 -2.28 -4.74 -23.07
C SER A 45 -2.82 -3.31 -22.96
N ALA A 46 -1.97 -2.41 -22.50
CA ALA A 46 -2.14 -0.97 -22.62
C ALA A 46 -1.26 -0.46 -23.76
N ILE A 47 -1.88 0.10 -24.80
CA ILE A 47 -1.25 0.67 -25.98
C ILE A 47 -1.36 2.19 -25.88
N ILE A 48 -0.25 2.86 -25.59
CA ILE A 48 -0.19 4.30 -25.35
C ILE A 48 0.58 4.94 -26.51
N PRO A 49 -0.08 5.71 -27.39
CA PRO A 49 0.61 6.50 -28.41
C PRO A 49 1.59 7.47 -27.76
N LEU A 50 2.84 7.52 -28.26
CA LEU A 50 3.88 8.40 -27.69
C LEU A 50 3.45 9.87 -27.69
N ARG A 51 2.66 10.29 -28.68
CA ARG A 51 2.07 11.65 -28.77
C ARG A 51 1.07 11.98 -27.65
N HIS A 52 0.51 10.98 -26.97
CA HIS A 52 -0.41 11.17 -25.86
C HIS A 52 0.29 11.05 -24.50
N LEU A 53 1.60 10.79 -24.50
CA LEU A 53 2.38 10.67 -23.29
C LEU A 53 2.62 12.06 -22.68
N GLU A 54 2.05 12.28 -21.51
CA GLU A 54 2.08 13.56 -20.80
C GLU A 54 3.22 13.62 -19.79
N ARG A 55 3.50 12.49 -19.13
CA ARG A 55 4.51 12.42 -18.07
C ARG A 55 5.08 11.02 -17.96
N VAL A 56 6.37 10.95 -17.64
CA VAL A 56 7.10 9.71 -17.36
C VAL A 56 7.81 9.87 -16.03
N ASP A 57 7.46 9.04 -15.06
CA ASP A 57 8.16 8.96 -13.77
C ASP A 57 8.86 7.61 -13.66
N PHE A 58 10.13 7.64 -13.26
CA PHE A 58 10.96 6.46 -13.11
C PHE A 58 11.49 6.34 -11.69
N SER A 59 11.25 5.19 -11.06
CA SER A 59 11.81 4.82 -9.77
C SER A 59 12.69 3.58 -9.96
N PRO A 60 14.02 3.69 -9.82
CA PRO A 60 14.92 2.57 -10.07
C PRO A 60 14.70 1.44 -9.07
N ALA A 61 14.87 0.20 -9.53
CA ALA A 61 14.92 -0.96 -8.64
C ALA A 61 16.16 -0.88 -7.74
N SER A 62 15.98 -1.21 -6.46
CA SER A 62 17.05 -1.27 -5.45
C SER A 62 17.29 -2.70 -4.99
N MET A 63 18.16 -2.89 -3.98
CA MET A 63 18.26 -4.19 -3.30
C MET A 63 17.00 -4.54 -2.51
N LEU A 64 16.17 -3.56 -2.14
CA LEU A 64 15.07 -3.70 -1.20
C LEU A 64 13.70 -3.47 -1.85
N THR A 65 13.67 -2.94 -3.07
CA THR A 65 12.42 -2.55 -3.74
C THR A 65 12.47 -2.87 -5.22
N ASN A 66 11.35 -3.37 -5.75
CA ASN A 66 11.14 -3.45 -7.18
C ASN A 66 11.11 -2.04 -7.78
N GLY A 67 11.61 -1.92 -9.01
CA GLY A 67 11.53 -0.69 -9.76
C GLY A 67 10.13 -0.46 -10.29
N ARG A 68 9.83 0.80 -10.58
CA ARG A 68 8.53 1.25 -11.07
C ARG A 68 8.72 2.26 -12.19
N LEU A 69 8.05 2.03 -13.30
CA LEU A 69 7.88 2.98 -14.40
C LEU A 69 6.41 3.41 -14.43
N THR A 70 6.14 4.70 -14.30
CA THR A 70 4.78 5.26 -14.37
C THR A 70 4.67 6.15 -15.59
N LEU A 71 3.73 5.83 -16.47
CA LEU A 71 3.41 6.60 -17.67
C LEU A 71 2.06 7.29 -17.47
N THR A 72 1.97 8.58 -17.74
CA THR A 72 0.70 9.32 -17.71
C THR A 72 0.28 9.67 -19.13
N ALA A 73 -0.96 9.34 -19.49
CA ALA A 73 -1.54 9.68 -20.79
C ALA A 73 -3.06 9.87 -20.70
N GLY A 74 -3.59 10.98 -21.23
CA GLY A 74 -5.01 11.30 -21.16
C GLY A 74 -5.52 11.40 -19.72
N GLY A 75 -4.72 11.95 -18.80
CA GLY A 75 -5.05 12.05 -17.38
C GLY A 75 -5.08 10.71 -16.62
N ARG A 76 -4.59 9.62 -17.20
CA ARG A 76 -4.53 8.28 -16.58
C ARG A 76 -3.09 7.83 -16.38
N GLN A 77 -2.86 7.05 -15.32
CA GLN A 77 -1.56 6.47 -15.01
C GLN A 77 -1.51 4.99 -15.36
N PHE A 78 -0.40 4.57 -15.95
CA PHE A 78 -0.08 3.20 -16.29
C PHE A 78 1.22 2.83 -15.60
N ILE A 79 1.20 1.77 -14.81
CA ILE A 79 2.33 1.39 -13.94
C ILE A 79 2.90 0.05 -14.39
N ALA A 80 4.20 0.04 -14.68
CA ALA A 80 4.97 -1.17 -14.95
C ALA A 80 6.00 -1.39 -13.84
N HIS A 81 5.95 -2.56 -13.20
CA HIS A 81 6.91 -2.97 -12.18
C HIS A 81 8.02 -3.83 -12.81
N PHE A 82 9.25 -3.65 -12.36
CA PHE A 82 10.40 -4.40 -12.87
C PHE A 82 11.37 -4.80 -11.77
N ARG A 83 12.10 -5.91 -11.97
CA ARG A 83 13.08 -6.39 -10.99
C ARG A 83 14.42 -5.70 -11.20
N ARG A 84 15.29 -5.80 -10.20
CA ARG A 84 16.66 -5.26 -10.25
C ARG A 84 17.46 -5.71 -11.48
N LYS A 85 17.30 -6.97 -11.91
CA LYS A 85 17.97 -7.50 -13.11
C LYS A 85 17.58 -6.78 -14.41
N ASP A 86 16.38 -6.20 -14.45
CA ASP A 86 15.83 -5.53 -15.62
C ASP A 86 16.03 -4.00 -15.56
N ARG A 87 16.69 -3.50 -14.50
CA ARG A 87 16.84 -2.06 -14.22
C ARG A 87 17.40 -1.28 -15.40
N GLN A 88 18.50 -1.74 -15.98
CA GLN A 88 19.19 -1.01 -17.04
C GLN A 88 18.28 -0.82 -18.28
N GLY A 89 17.51 -1.85 -18.64
CA GLY A 89 16.56 -1.76 -19.74
C GLY A 89 15.44 -0.75 -19.46
N PHE A 90 14.83 -0.82 -18.28
CA PHE A 90 13.78 0.12 -17.89
C PHE A 90 14.28 1.56 -17.72
N GLU A 91 15.54 1.75 -17.32
CA GLU A 91 16.17 3.06 -17.22
C GLU A 91 16.40 3.69 -18.60
N GLN A 92 16.91 2.91 -19.58
CA GLN A 92 17.02 3.35 -20.98
C GLN A 92 15.65 3.66 -21.59
N LEU A 93 14.65 2.81 -21.31
CA LEU A 93 13.28 3.03 -21.75
C LEU A 93 12.72 4.33 -21.17
N ALA A 94 12.86 4.57 -19.86
CA ALA A 94 12.39 5.78 -19.22
C ALA A 94 13.02 7.05 -19.83
N GLN A 95 14.33 7.02 -20.09
CA GLN A 95 15.05 8.12 -20.74
C GLN A 95 14.54 8.34 -22.17
N PHE A 96 14.35 7.28 -22.94
CA PHE A 96 13.77 7.37 -24.29
C PHE A 96 12.38 8.00 -24.24
N LEU A 97 11.49 7.51 -23.37
CA LEU A 97 10.12 8.02 -23.27
C LEU A 97 10.08 9.46 -22.77
N ALA A 98 10.91 9.83 -21.80
CA ALA A 98 11.03 11.20 -21.32
C ALA A 98 11.48 12.16 -22.45
N SER A 99 12.32 11.71 -23.38
CA SER A 99 12.72 12.51 -24.55
C SER A 99 11.57 12.78 -25.54
N GLN A 100 10.52 11.95 -25.51
CA GLN A 100 9.34 12.10 -26.38
C GLN A 100 8.26 13.01 -25.77
N VAL A 101 8.29 13.22 -24.45
CA VAL A 101 7.37 14.13 -23.76
C VAL A 101 7.79 15.57 -24.06
N ARG A 102 6.96 16.31 -24.81
CA ARG A 102 7.18 17.74 -25.00
C ARG A 102 6.98 18.48 -23.67
N PRO A 103 7.92 19.34 -23.24
CA PRO A 103 7.71 20.18 -22.07
C PRO A 103 6.56 21.15 -22.34
N GLN A 104 5.45 20.99 -21.62
CA GLN A 104 4.44 22.04 -21.51
C GLN A 104 4.95 23.13 -20.57
N PRO A 105 4.87 24.42 -20.94
CA PRO A 105 5.16 25.50 -20.01
C PRO A 105 4.12 25.49 -18.88
N MET A 106 4.61 25.44 -17.64
CA MET A 106 3.79 25.52 -16.44
C MET A 106 3.13 26.90 -16.36
N SER A 107 1.81 26.96 -16.51
CA SER A 107 1.02 28.13 -16.14
C SER A 107 0.75 28.12 -14.63
N ALA A 108 1.04 29.27 -14.02
CA ALA A 108 1.00 29.56 -12.59
C ALA A 108 -0.40 29.51 -11.96
N GLU A 109 -0.42 29.21 -10.66
CA GLU A 109 -1.52 29.50 -9.73
C GLU A 109 -1.91 30.99 -9.74
N PRO A 110 -3.12 31.29 -9.24
CA PRO A 110 -3.14 32.20 -8.10
C PRO A 110 -4.07 31.74 -6.96
N ALA A 111 -3.64 32.11 -5.75
CA ALA A 111 -4.38 31.98 -4.50
C ALA A 111 -5.20 33.24 -4.16
N LEU A 112 -6.11 33.03 -3.21
CA LEU A 112 -6.71 33.97 -2.25
C LEU A 112 -7.94 34.80 -2.67
N GLY A 113 -9.03 34.54 -1.94
CA GLY A 113 -10.22 35.39 -1.85
C GLY A 113 -11.07 35.01 -0.64
N SER A 114 -10.71 35.54 0.52
CA SER A 114 -11.49 35.48 1.76
C SER A 114 -12.75 36.34 1.65
N GLN A 115 -13.93 35.79 1.99
CA GLN A 115 -15.04 36.58 2.53
C GLN A 115 -15.80 35.79 3.60
N LEU A 116 -15.84 36.39 4.79
CA LEU A 116 -16.72 36.06 5.90
C LEU A 116 -18.16 36.44 5.54
N GLN A 117 -19.10 35.51 5.71
CA GLN A 117 -20.52 35.85 5.91
C GLN A 117 -21.09 35.06 7.08
N THR A 118 -21.49 35.84 8.07
CA THR A 118 -22.31 35.49 9.22
C THR A 118 -23.74 35.21 8.78
N VAL A 119 -24.34 34.12 9.27
CA VAL A 119 -25.79 33.96 9.36
C VAL A 119 -26.17 33.30 10.68
N SER A 120 -27.18 33.92 11.28
CA SER A 120 -27.75 33.76 12.62
C SER A 120 -28.42 32.39 12.88
N PRO A 121 -28.77 32.08 14.15
CA PRO A 121 -29.16 30.74 14.56
C PRO A 121 -30.65 30.47 14.27
N VAL A 122 -30.97 29.24 13.87
CA VAL A 122 -32.35 28.76 13.77
C VAL A 122 -32.59 27.72 14.86
N THR A 123 -33.63 28.05 15.61
CA THR A 123 -34.34 27.41 16.71
C THR A 123 -34.37 25.88 16.72
N ASP A 124 -34.15 25.35 17.92
CA ASP A 124 -34.34 23.95 18.35
C ASP A 124 -35.71 23.38 17.96
N VAL A 125 -35.68 22.19 17.34
CA VAL A 125 -36.79 21.23 17.34
C VAL A 125 -36.25 19.92 17.91
N PRO A 126 -36.84 19.33 18.97
CA PRO A 126 -36.35 18.09 19.56
C PRO A 126 -36.61 16.91 18.61
N ILE A 127 -35.54 16.35 18.05
CA ILE A 127 -35.55 15.08 17.33
C ILE A 127 -35.47 13.96 18.39
N PRO A 128 -36.35 12.93 18.35
CA PRO A 128 -36.28 11.81 19.30
C PRO A 128 -34.92 11.09 19.21
N PRO A 129 -34.46 10.44 20.30
CA PRO A 129 -33.13 9.85 20.37
C PRO A 129 -32.95 8.79 19.29
N ARG A 130 -32.21 9.15 18.25
CA ARG A 130 -31.75 8.23 17.22
C ARG A 130 -30.76 7.29 17.90
N THR A 131 -31.16 6.02 18.03
CA THR A 131 -30.30 4.92 18.47
C THR A 131 -28.97 5.03 17.76
N ALA A 132 -27.89 5.18 18.51
CA ALA A 132 -26.55 5.32 17.95
C ALA A 132 -26.26 4.12 17.03
N PRO A 133 -25.70 4.32 15.83
CA PRO A 133 -25.21 3.22 15.02
C PRO A 133 -24.18 2.42 15.83
N PRO A 134 -24.12 1.08 15.68
CA PRO A 134 -23.16 0.26 16.39
C PRO A 134 -21.74 0.80 16.14
N ALA A 135 -20.98 1.01 17.22
CA ALA A 135 -19.61 1.50 17.13
C ALA A 135 -18.78 0.57 16.24
N LYS A 136 -17.98 1.13 15.34
CA LYS A 136 -17.08 0.35 14.47
C LYS A 136 -16.16 -0.52 15.34
N PRO A 137 -15.87 -1.77 14.94
CA PRO A 137 -14.91 -2.60 15.65
C PRO A 137 -13.56 -1.90 15.74
N THR A 138 -12.88 -2.01 16.88
CA THR A 138 -11.49 -1.56 17.02
C THR A 138 -10.56 -2.76 16.97
N ILE A 139 -9.34 -2.59 16.47
CA ILE A 139 -8.34 -3.68 16.45
C ILE A 139 -8.10 -4.23 17.87
N GLU A 140 -8.03 -3.37 18.88
CA GLU A 140 -7.90 -3.76 20.28
C GLU A 140 -9.09 -4.63 20.74
N GLY A 141 -10.32 -4.24 20.38
CA GLY A 141 -11.52 -5.01 20.71
C GLY A 141 -11.57 -6.36 20.00
N VAL A 142 -11.04 -6.44 18.78
CA VAL A 142 -10.93 -7.69 18.00
C VAL A 142 -9.91 -8.63 18.63
N LEU A 143 -8.72 -8.12 18.98
CA LEU A 143 -7.69 -8.90 19.68
C LEU A 143 -8.18 -9.44 21.02
N ALA A 144 -8.95 -8.66 21.77
CA ALA A 144 -9.51 -9.10 23.05
C ALA A 144 -10.56 -10.21 22.93
N GLN A 145 -11.19 -10.36 21.75
CA GLN A 145 -12.27 -11.32 21.49
C GLN A 145 -11.82 -12.55 20.72
N MET A 146 -10.57 -12.59 20.26
CA MET A 146 -10.06 -13.64 19.37
C MET A 146 -8.92 -14.44 20.00
N ALA A 147 -8.88 -15.72 19.68
CA ALA A 147 -7.78 -16.60 20.02
C ALA A 147 -6.66 -16.45 18.97
N VAL A 148 -5.44 -16.18 19.40
CA VAL A 148 -4.30 -16.13 18.49
C VAL A 148 -3.71 -17.54 18.35
N ILE A 149 -3.66 -18.05 17.12
CA ILE A 149 -3.11 -19.37 16.78
C ILE A 149 -1.71 -19.23 16.19
N GLU A 150 -0.83 -20.15 16.57
CA GLU A 150 0.41 -20.38 15.83
C GLU A 150 0.07 -21.26 14.62
N PRO A 151 0.47 -20.88 13.41
CA PRO A 151 0.21 -21.70 12.22
C PRO A 151 1.05 -22.98 12.26
N ASP A 152 0.44 -24.12 11.91
CA ASP A 152 1.12 -25.43 11.76
C ASP A 152 1.90 -25.54 10.44
N VAL A 153 2.14 -24.41 9.77
CA VAL A 153 2.81 -24.29 8.47
C VAL A 153 4.03 -23.36 8.58
N PRO A 154 5.06 -23.52 7.73
CA PRO A 154 6.28 -22.72 7.79
C PRO A 154 6.03 -21.20 7.63
N LEU A 155 6.84 -20.39 8.33
CA LEU A 155 6.84 -18.92 8.24
C LEU A 155 7.81 -18.43 7.16
N ASP A 156 7.63 -18.88 5.92
CA ASP A 156 8.59 -18.66 4.83
C ASP A 156 8.38 -17.34 4.07
N GLU A 157 7.21 -16.71 4.22
CA GLU A 157 6.91 -15.45 3.54
C GLU A 157 7.38 -14.25 4.36
N GLN A 158 8.39 -13.56 3.84
CA GLN A 158 8.93 -12.34 4.42
C GLN A 158 8.28 -11.09 3.83
N ILE A 159 7.63 -10.28 4.68
CA ILE A 159 6.90 -9.08 4.27
C ILE A 159 7.48 -7.84 4.94
N GLU A 160 7.80 -6.80 4.15
CA GLU A 160 8.02 -5.45 4.68
C GLU A 160 6.66 -4.80 4.95
N VAL A 161 6.42 -4.44 6.21
CA VAL A 161 5.21 -3.75 6.65
C VAL A 161 5.20 -2.34 6.08
N THR A 162 4.02 -1.78 5.87
CA THR A 162 3.83 -0.40 5.41
C THR A 162 3.05 0.44 6.43
N GLY A 163 3.19 1.76 6.35
CA GLY A 163 2.46 2.70 7.20
C GLY A 163 3.06 2.90 8.60
N GLU A 164 4.29 2.43 8.85
CA GLU A 164 4.92 2.51 10.17
C GLU A 164 5.07 3.95 10.68
N THR A 165 5.22 4.91 9.77
CA THR A 165 5.33 6.35 10.10
C THR A 165 4.10 6.87 10.87
N TYR A 166 2.92 6.32 10.62
CA TYR A 166 1.67 6.70 11.30
C TYR A 166 1.57 6.13 12.72
N HIS A 167 2.40 5.15 13.08
CA HIS A 167 2.33 4.42 14.35
C HIS A 167 3.47 4.78 15.32
N THR A 168 4.02 5.99 15.20
CA THR A 168 5.11 6.48 16.06
C THR A 168 4.84 6.33 17.57
N LYS A 169 3.59 6.57 18.01
CA LYS A 169 3.20 6.39 19.43
C LYS A 169 3.24 4.91 19.84
N SER A 170 2.81 4.01 18.96
CA SER A 170 2.85 2.56 19.17
C SER A 170 4.28 2.07 19.34
N PHE A 171 5.21 2.49 18.48
CA PHE A 171 6.62 2.11 18.61
C PHE A 171 7.24 2.59 19.92
N ARG A 172 6.97 3.83 20.34
CA ARG A 172 7.46 4.33 21.65
C ARG A 172 6.93 3.49 22.82
N LYS A 173 5.66 3.09 22.77
CA LYS A 173 5.08 2.21 23.80
C LYS A 173 5.72 0.83 23.76
N LEU A 174 5.73 0.17 22.60
CA LEU A 174 6.32 -1.15 22.40
C LEU A 174 7.75 -1.25 22.94
N PHE A 175 8.63 -0.32 22.56
CA PHE A 175 10.04 -0.33 22.99
C PHE A 175 10.20 -0.03 24.49
N ARG A 176 9.39 0.86 25.04
CA ARG A 176 9.37 1.12 26.49
C ARG A 176 8.90 -0.11 27.27
N ASP A 177 7.84 -0.78 26.80
CA ASP A 177 7.26 -1.95 27.46
C ASP A 177 8.25 -3.14 27.39
N LYS A 178 9.11 -3.20 26.38
CA LYS A 178 10.24 -4.16 26.26
C LYS A 178 11.50 -3.74 27.04
N GLY A 179 11.51 -2.58 27.70
CA GLY A 179 12.66 -2.07 28.43
C GLY A 179 13.86 -1.71 27.53
N MET A 180 13.64 -1.52 26.24
CA MET A 180 14.69 -1.21 25.26
C MET A 180 14.49 0.21 24.73
N PRO A 181 15.21 1.22 25.24
CA PRO A 181 15.04 2.58 24.78
C PRO A 181 15.39 2.71 23.29
N ILE A 182 14.63 3.55 22.58
CA ILE A 182 14.94 3.91 21.20
C ILE A 182 16.13 4.87 21.23
N THR A 183 17.17 4.55 20.48
CA THR A 183 18.38 5.38 20.40
C THR A 183 18.53 6.01 19.02
N SER A 184 19.41 7.01 18.92
CA SER A 184 19.80 7.61 17.64
C SER A 184 20.65 6.68 16.76
N ALA A 185 21.29 5.66 17.36
CA ALA A 185 21.95 4.59 16.62
C ALA A 185 20.94 3.59 16.02
N GLY A 186 19.70 3.58 16.54
CA GLY A 186 18.69 2.58 16.23
C GLY A 186 18.73 1.40 17.19
N THR A 187 17.57 0.85 17.47
CA THR A 187 17.36 -0.30 18.35
C THR A 187 16.55 -1.34 17.60
N THR A 188 16.90 -2.63 17.73
CA THR A 188 16.21 -3.74 17.06
C THR A 188 15.59 -4.66 18.08
N LEU A 189 14.31 -5.00 17.90
CA LEU A 189 13.68 -6.16 18.52
C LEU A 189 13.67 -7.30 17.48
N GLN A 190 14.23 -8.44 17.85
CA GLN A 190 14.24 -9.65 17.01
C GLN A 190 13.19 -10.64 17.52
N ASP A 191 12.70 -11.50 16.62
CA ASP A 191 11.82 -12.64 16.93
C ASP A 191 10.61 -12.28 17.80
N GLN A 192 10.03 -11.09 17.56
CA GLN A 192 8.83 -10.66 18.26
C GLN A 192 7.62 -11.37 17.67
N ARG A 193 6.74 -11.87 18.52
CA ARG A 193 5.47 -12.41 18.06
C ARG A 193 4.61 -11.28 17.47
N CYS A 194 4.18 -11.43 16.22
CA CYS A 194 3.19 -10.57 15.61
C CYS A 194 1.87 -11.30 15.35
N VAL A 195 0.79 -10.55 15.24
CA VAL A 195 -0.56 -11.03 14.93
C VAL A 195 -1.08 -10.28 13.71
N LEU A 196 -1.60 -11.03 12.75
CA LEU A 196 -2.28 -10.48 11.57
C LEU A 196 -3.76 -10.29 11.87
N VAL A 197 -4.26 -9.06 11.75
CA VAL A 197 -5.66 -8.72 12.05
C VAL A 197 -6.33 -8.17 10.78
N PRO A 198 -7.28 -8.90 10.16
CA PRO A 198 -8.02 -8.38 9.02
C PRO A 198 -8.95 -7.25 9.48
N GLU A 199 -8.99 -6.15 8.72
CA GLU A 199 -9.73 -4.93 9.03
C GLU A 199 -10.75 -4.59 7.92
N PRO A 200 -11.79 -5.42 7.68
CA PRO A 200 -12.77 -5.19 6.61
C PRO A 200 -13.61 -3.91 6.79
N TRP A 201 -13.59 -3.31 7.99
CA TRP A 201 -14.25 -2.04 8.31
C TRP A 201 -13.34 -0.82 8.09
N ASN A 202 -12.09 -1.02 7.64
CA ASN A 202 -11.17 0.08 7.35
C ASN A 202 -11.73 0.93 6.20
N GLU A 203 -11.76 2.25 6.40
CA GLU A 203 -12.37 3.19 5.45
C GLU A 203 -11.54 3.39 4.17
N HIS A 204 -10.23 3.10 4.23
CA HIS A 204 -9.30 3.31 3.13
C HIS A 204 -9.13 2.06 2.26
N ASP A 205 -9.09 0.89 2.89
CA ASP A 205 -8.92 -0.39 2.19
C ASP A 205 -9.66 -1.51 2.94
N PRO A 206 -10.77 -2.06 2.40
CA PRO A 206 -11.48 -3.17 3.03
C PRO A 206 -10.69 -4.49 3.06
N ASN A 207 -9.54 -4.57 2.37
CA ASN A 207 -8.62 -5.70 2.46
C ASN A 207 -7.47 -5.44 3.46
N ALA A 208 -7.46 -4.32 4.18
CA ALA A 208 -6.38 -4.00 5.09
C ALA A 208 -6.16 -5.13 6.11
N VAL A 209 -4.88 -5.50 6.29
CA VAL A 209 -4.46 -6.43 7.34
C VAL A 209 -3.47 -5.70 8.22
N ALA A 210 -3.90 -5.41 9.45
CA ALA A 210 -3.05 -4.76 10.44
C ALA A 210 -2.05 -5.77 11.02
N VAL A 211 -0.84 -5.30 11.25
CA VAL A 211 0.22 -6.04 11.94
C VAL A 211 0.32 -5.51 13.36
N VAL A 212 0.10 -6.40 14.32
CA VAL A 212 0.08 -6.07 15.74
C VAL A 212 1.19 -6.81 16.47
N ILE A 213 1.94 -6.11 17.31
CA ILE A 213 2.99 -6.69 18.17
C ILE A 213 2.70 -6.26 19.61
N GLU A 214 2.52 -7.23 20.52
CA GLU A 214 2.22 -6.97 21.94
C GLU A 214 1.03 -6.02 22.15
N GLY A 215 -0.03 -6.16 21.32
CA GLY A 215 -1.21 -5.29 21.35
C GLY A 215 -1.03 -3.92 20.69
N HIS A 216 0.17 -3.60 20.18
CA HIS A 216 0.44 -2.34 19.49
C HIS A 216 0.40 -2.54 17.96
N VAL A 217 -0.45 -1.77 17.27
CA VAL A 217 -0.43 -1.72 15.80
C VAL A 217 0.86 -1.05 15.35
N VAL A 218 1.68 -1.77 14.58
CA VAL A 218 2.97 -1.30 14.06
C VAL A 218 2.94 -0.93 12.58
N GLY A 219 1.87 -1.31 11.88
CA GLY A 219 1.62 -0.98 10.49
C GLY A 219 0.68 -1.99 9.83
N TYR A 220 0.75 -2.10 8.52
CA TYR A 220 -0.13 -2.91 7.69
C TYR A 220 0.65 -3.75 6.67
N VAL A 221 0.11 -4.91 6.34
CA VAL A 221 0.55 -5.67 5.16
C VAL A 221 0.38 -4.79 3.92
N PRO A 222 1.35 -4.73 2.99
CA PRO A 222 1.21 -3.96 1.76
C PRO A 222 -0.09 -4.30 1.03
N ALA A 223 -0.81 -3.29 0.53
CA ALA A 223 -2.11 -3.47 -0.13
C ALA A 223 -2.09 -4.51 -1.27
N SER A 224 -0.96 -4.63 -1.99
CA SER A 224 -0.79 -5.62 -3.06
C SER A 224 -0.85 -7.07 -2.57
N MET A 225 -0.47 -7.34 -1.33
CA MET A 225 -0.51 -8.66 -0.70
C MET A 225 -1.73 -8.82 0.20
N ALA A 226 -2.23 -7.71 0.75
CA ALA A 226 -3.35 -7.69 1.67
C ALA A 226 -4.62 -8.31 1.06
N VAL A 227 -4.82 -8.21 -0.26
CA VAL A 227 -5.96 -8.85 -0.97
C VAL A 227 -5.98 -10.38 -0.79
N ASP A 228 -4.82 -11.03 -0.89
CA ASP A 228 -4.73 -12.49 -0.80
C ASP A 228 -4.82 -12.94 0.66
N TYR A 229 -4.17 -12.20 1.57
CA TYR A 229 -4.20 -12.46 3.00
C TYR A 229 -5.57 -12.20 3.63
N SER A 230 -6.23 -11.09 3.30
CA SER A 230 -7.46 -10.66 3.96
C SER A 230 -8.57 -11.69 3.82
N GLN A 231 -8.75 -12.26 2.62
CA GLN A 231 -9.81 -13.24 2.36
C GLN A 231 -9.65 -14.49 3.22
N ARG A 232 -8.42 -14.96 3.39
CA ARG A 232 -8.09 -16.18 4.15
C ARG A 232 -8.13 -15.92 5.64
N LEU A 233 -7.53 -14.82 6.09
CA LEU A 233 -7.60 -14.40 7.49
C LEU A 233 -9.03 -14.12 7.94
N LEU A 234 -9.91 -13.64 7.07
CA LEU A 234 -11.33 -13.48 7.37
C LEU A 234 -12.03 -14.83 7.60
N ALA A 235 -11.60 -15.92 6.94
CA ALA A 235 -12.13 -17.25 7.22
C ALA A 235 -11.77 -17.69 8.65
N TRP A 236 -10.51 -17.52 9.06
CA TRP A 236 -10.07 -17.77 10.43
C TRP A 236 -10.76 -16.87 11.46
N ALA A 237 -10.96 -15.60 11.12
CA ALA A 237 -11.64 -14.63 11.97
C ALA A 237 -13.10 -15.01 12.25
N ARG A 238 -13.80 -15.66 11.31
CA ARG A 238 -15.16 -16.19 11.54
C ARG A 238 -15.18 -17.24 12.65
N ASP A 239 -14.11 -18.01 12.78
CA ASP A 239 -13.91 -18.99 13.86
C ASP A 239 -13.30 -18.36 15.12
N ARG A 240 -13.25 -17.03 15.20
CA ARG A 240 -12.63 -16.23 16.27
C ARG A 240 -11.15 -16.54 16.47
N LYS A 241 -10.44 -16.83 15.37
CA LYS A 241 -8.99 -17.08 15.37
C LYS A 241 -8.24 -15.99 14.60
N LEU A 242 -7.05 -15.68 15.07
CA LEU A 242 -6.08 -14.80 14.40
C LEU A 242 -4.76 -15.52 14.22
N VAL A 243 -4.10 -15.29 13.09
CA VAL A 243 -2.85 -15.97 12.75
C VAL A 243 -1.66 -15.19 13.31
N ALA A 244 -0.77 -15.90 14.01
CA ALA A 244 0.50 -15.37 14.47
C ALA A 244 1.62 -15.53 13.43
N GLY A 245 2.66 -14.73 13.59
CA GLY A 245 3.93 -14.85 12.90
C GLY A 245 5.07 -14.29 13.74
N ALA A 246 6.25 -14.18 13.14
CA ALA A 246 7.41 -13.56 13.77
C ALA A 246 7.69 -12.18 13.15
N ALA A 247 8.27 -11.28 13.92
CA ALA A 247 8.54 -9.92 13.50
C ALA A 247 9.91 -9.45 13.97
N ARG A 248 10.59 -8.77 13.06
CA ARG A 248 11.78 -7.97 13.34
C ARG A 248 11.41 -6.50 13.22
N VAL A 249 11.65 -5.77 14.30
CA VAL A 249 11.30 -4.35 14.40
C VAL A 249 12.58 -3.56 14.62
N TRP A 250 12.95 -2.73 13.66
CA TRP A 250 14.04 -1.75 13.81
C TRP A 250 13.45 -0.35 13.94
N VAL A 251 13.90 0.39 14.96
CA VAL A 251 13.44 1.76 15.20
C VAL A 251 14.61 2.66 15.57
N LYS A 252 14.64 3.87 15.03
CA LYS A 252 15.64 4.90 15.32
C LYS A 252 14.96 6.23 15.64
N ASP A 253 15.53 6.95 16.61
CA ASP A 253 15.20 8.35 16.84
C ASP A 253 16.11 9.25 15.99
N GLU A 254 15.52 10.08 15.15
CA GLU A 254 16.19 11.04 14.30
C GLU A 254 15.67 12.44 14.64
N GLY A 255 16.21 13.01 15.73
CA GLY A 255 15.88 14.37 16.16
C GLY A 255 14.44 14.55 16.63
N GLY A 256 13.88 13.55 17.33
CA GLY A 256 12.49 13.53 17.79
C GLY A 256 11.51 12.90 16.80
N MET A 257 11.96 12.65 15.56
CA MET A 257 11.22 11.87 14.57
C MET A 257 11.58 10.39 14.68
N ILE A 258 10.58 9.53 14.77
CA ILE A 258 10.82 8.09 14.77
C ILE A 258 10.85 7.58 13.33
N ARG A 259 11.93 6.90 12.96
CA ARG A 259 11.97 6.03 11.78
C ARG A 259 11.85 4.59 12.22
N ALA A 260 10.92 3.87 11.63
CA ALA A 260 10.71 2.46 11.89
C ALA A 260 10.79 1.69 10.58
N ARG A 261 11.24 0.45 10.68
CA ARG A 261 11.14 -0.58 9.65
C ARG A 261 10.71 -1.86 10.34
N VAL A 262 9.61 -2.43 9.87
CA VAL A 262 9.12 -3.71 10.37
C VAL A 262 9.13 -4.73 9.25
N THR A 263 9.69 -5.90 9.56
CA THR A 263 9.66 -7.06 8.69
C THR A 263 9.00 -8.19 9.45
N ILE A 264 8.02 -8.84 8.84
CA ILE A 264 7.36 -10.02 9.41
C ILE A 264 7.69 -11.27 8.60
N LEU A 265 7.68 -12.41 9.28
CA LEU A 265 7.74 -13.76 8.74
C LEU A 265 6.41 -14.42 9.08
N VAL A 266 5.67 -14.79 8.04
CA VAL A 266 4.32 -15.32 8.12
C VAL A 266 4.18 -16.50 7.16
N PRO A 267 3.17 -17.36 7.31
CA PRO A 267 2.89 -18.37 6.31
C PRO A 267 2.55 -17.74 4.97
N GLU A 268 2.93 -18.38 3.88
CA GLU A 268 2.45 -17.98 2.56
C GLU A 268 0.92 -17.91 2.57
N ALA A 269 0.36 -16.87 1.94
CA ALA A 269 -1.09 -16.69 1.90
C ALA A 269 -1.81 -17.97 1.45
N GLU A 270 -1.27 -18.70 0.46
CA GLU A 270 -1.91 -19.90 -0.07
C GLU A 270 -2.08 -21.04 0.93
N MET A 271 -1.26 -21.07 1.99
CA MET A 271 -1.27 -22.08 3.05
C MET A 271 -2.17 -21.72 4.24
N LEU A 272 -2.76 -20.53 4.24
CA LEU A 272 -3.76 -20.08 5.22
C LEU A 272 -5.18 -20.46 4.79
#